data_AF-A0A3N0AEK5-F1
#
_entry.id   AF-A0A3N0AEK5-F1
#
_cell.length_a   1.000
_cell.length_b   1.000
_cell.length_c   1.000
_cell.angle_alpha   90.00
_cell.angle_beta   90.00
_cell.angle_gamma   90.00
#
_symmetry.space_group_name_H-M   'P 1'
#
loop_
_entity.id
_entity.type
_entity.pdbx_description
1 polymer ?
#
loop_
_entity_poly.entity_id
_entity_poly.type
_entity_poly.pdbx_seq_one_letter_code
_entity_poly.pdbx_strand_id
1 'polypeptide(L)'
;MPTYIAHYKSPNGATQVSGVFEFESTHRAGSKQNMHDARMCMLQSYGNEAVAWQIDSIEAKKADEARADHQMQLDFREPAEHKPKKRIVRGFK
;
A
#
# COMPACT_ATOMS: atom_id res chain seq x y z
N MET A 1 -7.86 5.42 -9.94
CA MET A 1 -8.14 6.19 -8.71
C MET A 1 -7.45 5.48 -7.55
N PRO A 2 -7.06 6.16 -6.45
CA PRO A 2 -6.52 5.44 -5.30
C PRO A 2 -7.59 4.57 -4.66
N THR A 3 -7.20 3.33 -4.35
CA THR A 3 -8.05 2.35 -3.69
C THR A 3 -7.78 2.39 -2.19
N TYR A 4 -8.85 2.36 -1.40
CA TYR A 4 -8.83 2.39 0.04
C TYR A 4 -9.57 1.16 0.59
N ILE A 5 -9.22 0.78 1.81
CA ILE A 5 -9.89 -0.28 2.57
C ILE A 5 -10.58 0.40 3.75
N ALA A 6 -11.90 0.26 3.83
CA ALA A 6 -12.69 0.77 4.94
C ALA A 6 -13.07 -0.36 5.89
N HIS A 7 -12.86 -0.14 7.18
CA HIS A 7 -13.32 -1.00 8.26
C HIS A 7 -14.64 -0.49 8.80
N TYR A 8 -15.66 -1.35 8.82
CA TYR A 8 -16.95 -1.00 9.36
C TYR A 8 -17.37 -1.92 10.51
N LYS A 9 -18.23 -1.38 11.36
CA LYS A 9 -18.79 -2.05 12.53
C LYS A 9 -20.25 -1.69 12.68
N SER A 10 -21.09 -2.69 12.92
CA SER A 10 -22.49 -2.48 13.26
C SER A 10 -22.62 -1.89 14.67
N PRO A 11 -23.73 -1.20 14.97
CA PRO A 11 -23.99 -0.73 16.32
C PRO A 11 -24.08 -1.90 17.30
N ASN A 12 -23.85 -1.62 18.59
CA ASN A 12 -23.97 -2.61 19.65
C ASN A 12 -25.41 -3.15 19.71
N GLY A 13 -25.58 -4.39 19.27
CA GLY A 13 -26.83 -5.14 19.26
C GLY A 13 -26.58 -6.65 19.31
N ALA A 14 -27.63 -7.46 19.24
CA ALA A 14 -27.55 -8.92 19.35
C ALA A 14 -26.68 -9.58 18.27
N THR A 15 -26.51 -8.93 17.12
CA THR A 15 -25.70 -9.42 16.00
C THR A 15 -24.69 -8.34 15.62
N GLN A 16 -23.51 -8.37 16.23
CA GLN A 16 -22.41 -7.49 15.84
C GLN A 16 -21.80 -7.98 14.51
N VAL A 17 -21.91 -7.16 13.47
CA VAL A 17 -21.30 -7.39 12.16
C VAL A 17 -20.15 -6.42 12.01
N SER A 18 -18.93 -6.94 11.87
CA SER A 18 -17.77 -6.17 11.48
C SER A 18 -17.21 -6.74 10.19
N GLY A 19 -16.62 -5.88 9.37
CA GLY A 19 -16.06 -6.29 8.10
C GLY A 19 -15.17 -5.22 7.50
N VAL A 20 -14.62 -5.55 6.34
CA VAL A 20 -13.80 -4.66 5.54
C VAL A 20 -14.31 -4.67 4.11
N PHE A 21 -14.22 -3.54 3.42
CA PHE A 21 -14.49 -3.47 1.99
C PHE A 21 -13.52 -2.51 1.29
N GLU A 22 -13.30 -2.78 0.01
CA GLU A 22 -12.47 -1.94 -0.85
C GLU A 22 -13.34 -0.91 -1.55
N PHE A 23 -12.84 0.32 -1.65
CA PHE A 23 -13.51 1.38 -2.41
C PHE A 23 -12.49 2.30 -3.07
N GLU A 24 -12.92 2.97 -4.14
CA GLU A 24 -12.12 3.98 -4.81
C GLU A 24 -12.58 5.37 -4.39
N SER A 25 -11.66 6.27 -4.08
CA SER A 25 -11.97 7.68 -3.82
C SER A 25 -10.93 8.58 -4.44
N THR A 26 -11.34 9.78 -4.85
CA THR A 26 -10.42 10.82 -5.35
C THR A 26 -9.74 11.59 -4.22
N HIS A 27 -10.25 11.46 -3.00
CA HIS A 27 -9.78 12.20 -1.82
C HIS A 27 -8.70 11.42 -1.05
N ARG A 28 -7.89 12.13 -0.27
CA ARG A 28 -6.81 11.53 0.53
C ARG A 28 -7.36 10.75 1.73
N ALA A 29 -6.63 9.73 2.17
CA ALA A 29 -6.85 9.05 3.46
C ALA A 29 -6.99 10.07 4.61
N GLY A 30 -7.99 9.88 5.47
CA GLY A 30 -8.28 10.77 6.60
C GLY A 30 -9.08 12.05 6.28
N SER A 31 -9.35 12.34 5.00
CA SER A 31 -10.25 13.46 4.66
C SER A 31 -11.70 13.13 5.01
N LYS A 32 -12.47 14.14 5.46
CA LYS A 32 -13.92 14.02 5.69
C LYS A 32 -14.68 13.63 4.42
N GLN A 33 -14.19 14.07 3.26
CA GLN A 33 -14.76 13.69 1.96
C GLN A 33 -14.52 12.20 1.67
N ASN A 34 -13.35 11.68 2.01
CA ASN A 34 -13.06 10.26 1.85
C ASN A 34 -13.95 9.38 2.74
N MET A 35 -14.22 9.80 3.99
CA MET A 35 -15.20 9.11 4.84
C MET A 35 -16.62 9.14 4.26
N HIS A 36 -17.00 10.24 3.61
CA HIS A 36 -18.30 10.33 2.95
C HIS A 36 -18.39 9.37 1.76
N ASP A 37 -17.36 9.33 0.90
CA ASP A 37 -17.29 8.41 -0.23
C ASP A 37 -17.33 6.95 0.22
N ALA A 38 -16.55 6.60 1.26
CA ALA A 38 -16.58 5.27 1.86
C ALA A 38 -17.99 4.91 2.34
N ARG A 39 -18.68 5.85 3.00
CA ARG A 39 -20.06 5.65 3.46
C ARG A 39 -21.04 5.47 2.30
N MET A 40 -20.90 6.24 1.22
CA MET A 40 -21.74 6.08 0.03
C MET A 40 -21.52 4.71 -0.62
N CYS A 41 -20.28 4.27 -0.74
CA CYS A 41 -19.93 2.96 -1.30
C CYS A 41 -20.45 1.81 -0.42
N MET A 42 -20.39 1.96 0.91
CA MET A 42 -20.96 1.01 1.87
C MET A 42 -22.48 0.88 1.69
N LEU A 43 -23.19 2.02 1.64
CA LEU A 43 -24.65 2.04 1.46
C LEU A 43 -25.07 1.51 0.08
N GLN A 44 -24.26 1.72 -0.95
CA GLN A 44 -24.54 1.18 -2.28
C GLN A 44 -24.38 -0.35 -2.34
N SER A 45 -23.39 -0.89 -1.62
CA SER A 45 -23.09 -2.33 -1.64
C SER A 45 -23.99 -3.16 -0.72
N TYR A 46 -24.21 -2.67 0.50
CA TYR A 46 -24.94 -3.39 1.55
C TYR A 46 -26.37 -2.87 1.77
N GLY A 47 -26.71 -1.70 1.22
CA GLY A 47 -28.07 -1.17 1.25
C GLY A 47 -28.59 -0.89 2.67
N ASN A 48 -29.79 -1.39 2.95
CA ASN A 48 -30.55 -1.09 4.16
C ASN A 48 -29.89 -1.65 5.44
N GLU A 49 -29.16 -2.76 5.34
CA GLU A 49 -28.50 -3.39 6.49
C GLU A 49 -27.36 -2.52 7.04
N ALA A 50 -26.71 -1.76 6.16
CA ALA A 50 -25.57 -0.93 6.51
C ALA A 50 -25.90 0.49 6.96
N VAL A 51 -27.18 0.89 6.95
CA VAL A 51 -27.61 2.25 7.37
C VAL A 51 -27.15 2.56 8.80
N ALA A 52 -27.17 1.55 9.66
CA ALA A 52 -26.77 1.67 11.06
C ALA A 52 -25.26 1.46 11.27
N TRP A 53 -24.52 0.94 10.28
CA TRP A 53 -23.10 0.63 10.43
C TRP A 53 -22.26 1.91 10.42
N GLN A 54 -21.17 1.89 11.18
CA GLN A 54 -20.21 2.98 11.29
C GLN A 54 -18.86 2.55 10.73
N ILE A 55 -18.13 3.49 10.13
CA ILE A 55 -16.78 3.27 9.62
C ILE A 55 -15.79 3.73 10.70
N ASP A 56 -14.98 2.82 11.20
CA ASP A 56 -14.00 3.08 12.27
C ASP A 56 -12.68 3.62 11.70
N SER A 57 -12.18 3.00 10.62
CA SER A 57 -10.90 3.36 10.00
C SER A 57 -10.93 3.19 8.48
N ILE A 58 -10.09 3.99 7.81
CA ILE A 58 -9.86 3.92 6.38
C ILE A 58 -8.36 3.88 6.14
N GLU A 59 -7.91 2.81 5.49
CA GLU A 59 -6.51 2.59 5.14
C GLU A 59 -6.31 2.74 3.64
N ALA A 60 -5.20 3.34 3.23
CA ALA A 60 -4.81 3.37 1.83
C ALA A 60 -4.27 2.00 1.44
N LYS A 61 -4.84 1.38 0.40
CA LYS A 61 -4.30 0.15 -0.15
C LYS A 61 -2.97 0.50 -0.81
N LYS A 62 -1.86 0.16 -0.15
CA LYS A 62 -0.54 0.27 -0.77
C LYS A 62 -0.53 -0.65 -1.99
N ALA A 63 -0.34 -0.06 -3.17
CA ALA A 63 -0.09 -0.84 -4.37
C ALA A 63 1.24 -1.58 -4.18
N ASP A 64 1.15 -2.86 -3.86
CA ASP A 64 2.17 -3.89 -3.99
C ASP A 64 3.64 -3.41 -3.83
N GLU A 65 4.13 -3.46 -2.59
CA GLU A 65 5.57 -3.43 -2.30
C GLU A 65 6.33 -4.59 -3.00
N ALA A 66 5.65 -5.62 -3.53
CA ALA A 66 6.29 -6.71 -4.26
C ALA A 66 6.94 -6.28 -5.60
N ARG A 67 6.67 -5.07 -6.10
CA ARG A 67 7.35 -4.55 -7.30
C ARG A 67 8.75 -3.99 -7.01
N ALA A 68 9.09 -3.76 -5.75
CA ALA A 68 10.38 -3.17 -5.36
C ALA A 68 11.52 -4.20 -5.22
N ASP A 69 11.21 -5.46 -4.86
CA ASP A 69 12.23 -6.49 -4.57
C ASP A 69 12.91 -7.11 -5.81
N HIS A 70 12.48 -6.75 -7.02
CA HIS A 70 12.98 -7.36 -8.27
C HIS A 70 13.61 -6.38 -9.27
N GLN A 71 13.77 -5.11 -8.92
CA GLN A 71 14.48 -4.18 -9.80
C GLN A 71 15.99 -4.33 -9.63
N MET A 72 16.56 -5.35 -10.29
CA MET A 72 18.00 -5.43 -10.48
C MET A 72 18.46 -4.19 -11.26
N GLN A 73 19.27 -3.35 -10.64
CA GLN A 73 19.92 -2.23 -11.33
C GLN A 73 20.89 -2.83 -12.35
N LEU A 74 20.54 -2.74 -13.63
CA LEU A 74 21.47 -2.99 -14.72
C LEU A 74 22.47 -1.81 -14.74
N ASP A 75 23.70 -2.04 -14.32
CA ASP A 75 24.77 -1.05 -14.44
C ASP A 75 25.32 -1.09 -15.87
N PHE A 76 25.06 -0.02 -16.63
CA PHE A 76 25.53 0.14 -18.02
C PHE A 76 26.90 0.84 -18.09
N ARG A 77 27.56 1.09 -16.96
CA ARG A 77 28.92 1.65 -16.94
C ARG A 77 29.91 0.60 -17.42
N GLU A 78 30.83 0.99 -18.30
CA GLU A 78 31.90 0.11 -18.75
C GLU A 78 32.69 -0.43 -17.54
N PRO A 79 32.93 -1.75 -17.45
CA PRO A 79 33.64 -2.32 -16.32
C PRO A 79 35.04 -1.71 -16.24
N ALA A 80 35.38 -1.15 -15.09
CA ALA A 80 36.67 -0.50 -14.90
C ALA A 80 37.80 -1.49 -15.22
N GLU A 81 38.69 -1.11 -16.16
CA GLU A 81 39.83 -1.93 -16.52
C GLU A 81 40.70 -2.21 -15.29
N HIS A 82 40.70 -3.46 -14.83
CA HIS A 82 41.59 -3.90 -13.76
C HIS A 82 43.03 -3.89 -14.26
N LYS A 83 43.75 -2.78 -14.03
CA LYS A 83 45.19 -2.71 -14.28
C LYS A 83 45.90 -3.69 -13.31
N PRO A 84 46.64 -4.69 -13.82
CA PRO A 84 47.35 -5.62 -12.95
C PRO A 84 48.41 -4.86 -12.15
N LYS A 85 48.39 -4.99 -10.83
CA LYS A 85 49.40 -4.38 -9.96
C LYS A 85 50.76 -5.01 -10.26
N LYS A 86 51.73 -4.20 -10.69
CA LYS A 86 53.11 -4.66 -10.92
C LYS A 86 53.68 -5.19 -9.60
N ARG A 87 53.99 -6.48 -9.55
CA ARG A 87 54.72 -7.10 -8.43
C ARG A 87 56.16 -6.59 -8.46
N ILE A 88 56.50 -5.71 -7.52
CA ILE A 88 57.89 -5.30 -7.32
C ILE A 88 58.60 -6.46 -6.62
N VAL A 89 59.41 -7.20 -7.38
CA VAL A 89 60.31 -8.20 -6.79
C VAL A 89 61.50 -7.44 -6.22
N ARG A 90 61.52 -7.24 -4.90
CA ARG A 90 62.72 -6.74 -4.22
C ARG A 90 63.69 -7.92 -4.11
N GLY A 91 64.72 -7.91 -4.95
CA GLY A 91 65.82 -8.88 -4.87
C GLY A 91 66.54 -8.74 -3.54
N PHE A 92 66.69 -9.86 -2.84
CA PHE A 92 67.60 -10.01 -1.72
C PHE A 92 69.01 -10.22 -2.30
N LYS A 93 69.95 -9.33 -1.99
CA LYS A 93 71.38 -9.54 -2.20
C LYS A 93 72.12 -9.05 -0.97
#